data_AF-A0A925RBI9-F1
#
_entry.id   AF-A0A925RBI9-F1
#
_cell.length_a   1.000
_cell.length_b   1.000
_cell.length_c   1.000
_cell.angle_alpha   90.00
_cell.angle_beta   90.00
_cell.angle_gamma   90.00
#
_symmetry.space_group_name_H-M   'P 1'
#
loop_
_entity.id
_entity.type
_entity.pdbx_description
1 polymer ?
#
loop_
_entity_poly.entity_id
_entity_poly.type
_entity_poly.pdbx_seq_one_letter_code
_entity_poly.pdbx_strand_id
1 'polypeptide(L)'
;GRVYPIELEWFKFKEATSSVSLFWKAPHGVKEIIPAAHLIPENSPEVMIVESPFPPDDRSAGYERGASVSKEWDEATTYAATEVADKVVAALPRLIDDKGDRDEKLRTFAAQFVERAFRRPLTDELRQTYLDRQFAAAKNTEEGIRRIVLLALKSPRFLYREPTGADDQFDRASRLSFALLNSIPDPQLFEAAQNGRLADDQQIREQAWRLVNDYRGRARMLEFLRSWMNLERLQEIDKDHAAFPDFTPELAADLRISLELMLAQALDADNADFQRLLLTDTIFMNGRMAKFYGVDLPEDAPFQEVKFEPEKRAGIISHPFILSGFAYMQTSSPIHRGVFMSRGILGRGVKPPPIAVAPTAPDLAPNLTTRERVTIQTSPEVCANCHGLINSLGFALENFDSVGRYREVEKEKAVDATGQYLQRNGEFVRFAGARELATFMARSDETQRSFARQLFHHMVQQPILAYGPDSIAELSTFFKDHQYNMKHLAVEIACRSNARGWTPNSEPVAAAQPK
;
A
#
# COMPACT_ATOMS: atom_id res chain seq x y z
N GLY A 1 5.03 -7.97 1.01
CA GLY A 1 6.41 -7.45 1.09
C GLY A 1 7.34 -8.45 1.73
N ARG A 2 6.89 -9.13 2.79
CA ARG A 2 7.59 -10.30 3.32
C ARG A 2 7.26 -11.53 2.49
N VAL A 3 8.24 -12.41 2.35
CA VAL A 3 8.09 -13.72 1.73
C VAL A 3 8.27 -14.75 2.84
N TYR A 4 7.44 -15.78 2.82
CA TYR A 4 7.50 -16.87 3.77
C TYR A 4 7.84 -18.13 2.98
N PRO A 5 8.93 -18.82 3.31
CA PRO A 5 9.24 -20.09 2.65
C PRO A 5 8.12 -21.09 2.96
N ILE A 6 7.64 -21.76 1.93
CA ILE A 6 6.65 -22.83 2.04
C ILE A 6 7.31 -24.10 1.51
N GLU A 7 7.38 -25.12 2.36
CA GLU A 7 7.82 -26.46 1.98
C GLU A 7 6.62 -27.40 2.01
N LEU A 8 6.46 -28.18 0.95
CA LEU A 8 5.38 -29.15 0.77
C LEU A 8 6.00 -30.53 0.54
N GLU A 9 6.02 -31.35 1.58
CA GLU A 9 6.34 -32.77 1.46
C GLU A 9 5.07 -33.54 1.08
N TRP A 10 5.09 -34.20 -0.09
CA TRP A 10 3.98 -35.02 -0.55
C TRP A 10 4.47 -36.40 -0.96
N PHE A 11 3.87 -37.43 -0.37
CA PHE A 11 4.16 -38.83 -0.66
C PHE A 11 2.91 -39.53 -1.18
N LYS A 12 3.05 -40.30 -2.26
CA LYS A 12 2.01 -41.21 -2.75
C LYS A 12 2.52 -42.64 -2.83
N PHE A 13 1.64 -43.61 -2.64
CA PHE A 13 1.97 -45.03 -2.74
C PHE A 13 0.93 -45.77 -3.58
N LYS A 14 1.39 -46.42 -4.66
CA LYS A 14 0.59 -47.29 -5.57
C LYS A 14 -0.45 -46.60 -6.47
N GLU A 15 -0.62 -45.27 -6.45
CA GLU A 15 -1.54 -44.57 -7.38
C GLU A 15 -0.85 -44.13 -8.68
N ALA A 16 -1.56 -44.24 -9.81
CA ALA A 16 -1.06 -43.82 -11.12
C ALA A 16 -0.82 -42.29 -11.20
N THR A 17 -1.70 -41.48 -10.61
CA THR A 17 -1.64 -40.01 -10.61
C THR A 17 -1.95 -39.44 -9.23
N SER A 18 -1.38 -38.29 -8.89
CA SER A 18 -1.71 -37.52 -7.67
C SER A 18 -1.62 -36.03 -7.95
N SER A 19 -2.45 -35.23 -7.28
CA SER A 19 -2.43 -33.78 -7.34
C SER A 19 -2.54 -33.19 -5.94
N VAL A 20 -1.90 -32.04 -5.73
CA VAL A 20 -1.98 -31.26 -4.48
C VAL A 20 -2.46 -29.86 -4.84
N SER A 21 -3.24 -29.26 -3.95
CA SER A 21 -3.64 -27.85 -4.06
C SER A 21 -3.51 -27.20 -2.70
N LEU A 22 -2.84 -26.05 -2.67
CA LEU A 22 -2.63 -25.27 -1.46
C LEU A 22 -3.69 -24.16 -1.38
N PHE A 23 -4.42 -24.16 -0.27
CA PHE A 23 -5.48 -23.17 0.00
C PHE A 23 -5.06 -22.27 1.15
N TRP A 24 -5.50 -21.02 1.10
CA TRP A 24 -5.46 -20.11 2.23
C TRP A 24 -6.86 -19.58 2.55
N LYS A 25 -6.98 -18.93 3.70
CA LYS A 25 -8.11 -18.06 4.01
C LYS A 25 -7.52 -16.75 4.52
N ALA A 26 -7.43 -15.76 3.64
CA ALA A 26 -6.98 -14.43 4.02
C ALA A 26 -7.93 -13.82 5.08
N PRO A 27 -7.45 -12.90 5.94
CA PRO A 27 -8.33 -12.14 6.83
C PRO A 27 -9.48 -11.50 6.04
N HIS A 28 -10.72 -11.64 6.54
CA HIS A 28 -11.95 -11.17 5.87
C HIS A 28 -12.17 -11.74 4.45
N GLY A 29 -11.47 -12.83 4.11
CA GLY A 29 -11.59 -13.55 2.85
C GLY A 29 -12.29 -14.89 2.98
N VAL A 30 -12.51 -15.52 1.84
CA VAL A 30 -13.00 -16.91 1.75
C VAL A 30 -11.83 -17.88 1.64
N LYS A 31 -12.11 -19.17 1.78
CA LYS A 31 -11.13 -20.21 1.50
C LYS A 31 -10.94 -20.32 -0.01
N GLU A 32 -9.72 -20.15 -0.49
CA GLU A 32 -9.40 -20.16 -1.92
C GLU A 32 -8.01 -20.74 -2.18
N ILE A 33 -7.76 -21.17 -3.43
CA ILE A 33 -6.41 -21.56 -3.88
C ILE A 33 -5.55 -20.31 -3.84
N ILE A 34 -4.33 -20.42 -3.30
CA ILE A 34 -3.41 -19.27 -3.26
C ILE A 34 -3.17 -18.79 -4.70
N PRO A 35 -3.53 -17.54 -5.05
CA PRO A 35 -3.33 -17.04 -6.40
C PRO A 35 -1.85 -17.06 -6.77
N ALA A 36 -1.53 -17.40 -8.02
CA ALA A 36 -0.14 -17.48 -8.50
C ALA A 36 0.64 -16.17 -8.28
N ALA A 37 -0.03 -15.01 -8.28
CA ALA A 37 0.56 -13.71 -7.99
C ALA A 37 1.10 -13.55 -6.54
N HIS A 38 0.73 -14.44 -5.62
CA HIS A 38 1.22 -14.50 -4.25
C HIS A 38 2.28 -15.58 -4.02
N LEU A 39 2.65 -16.32 -5.07
CA LEU A 39 3.69 -17.34 -5.04
C LEU A 39 4.91 -16.82 -5.82
N ILE A 40 6.09 -17.01 -5.24
CA ILE A 40 7.36 -16.67 -5.87
C ILE A 40 8.14 -17.98 -6.02
N PRO A 41 8.55 -18.38 -7.24
CA PRO A 41 9.26 -19.63 -7.47
C PRO A 41 10.74 -19.56 -7.09
N GLU A 42 11.12 -18.64 -6.21
CA GLU A 42 12.51 -18.37 -5.80
C GLU A 42 12.70 -18.70 -4.32
N ASN A 43 13.93 -19.09 -3.97
CA ASN A 43 14.28 -19.27 -2.56
C ASN A 43 14.25 -17.93 -1.84
N SER A 44 13.45 -17.84 -0.78
CA SER A 44 13.42 -16.69 0.11
C SER A 44 14.24 -16.97 1.37
N PRO A 45 14.90 -15.96 1.96
CA PRO A 45 15.43 -16.06 3.31
C PRO A 45 14.33 -16.48 4.29
N GLU A 46 14.67 -17.28 5.29
CA GLU A 46 13.75 -17.56 6.37
C GLU A 46 13.42 -16.28 7.15
N VAL A 47 12.16 -16.17 7.54
CA VAL A 47 11.65 -15.01 8.28
C VAL A 47 11.20 -15.47 9.66
N MET A 48 11.79 -14.87 10.70
CA MET A 48 11.28 -15.00 12.05
C MET A 48 10.00 -14.18 12.21
N ILE A 49 8.92 -14.82 12.63
CA ILE A 49 7.66 -14.14 12.96
C ILE A 49 7.73 -13.70 14.42
N VAL A 50 7.41 -12.43 14.66
CA VAL A 50 7.20 -11.86 16.00
C VAL A 50 5.70 -11.82 16.23
N GLU A 51 5.23 -12.49 17.28
CA GLU A 51 3.82 -12.67 17.62
C GLU A 51 3.33 -11.63 18.63
N SER A 52 4.27 -10.95 19.31
CA SER A 52 3.98 -9.86 20.24
C SER A 52 3.09 -8.80 19.59
N PRO A 53 1.91 -8.49 20.17
CA PRO A 53 0.98 -7.53 19.58
C PRO A 53 1.53 -6.11 19.75
N PHE A 54 1.50 -5.35 18.66
CA PHE A 54 1.82 -3.92 18.68
C PHE A 54 0.52 -3.11 18.68
N PRO A 55 0.46 -2.00 19.45
CA PRO A 55 -0.64 -1.05 19.32
C PRO A 55 -0.67 -0.47 17.90
N PRO A 56 -1.83 0.01 17.42
CA PRO A 56 -1.90 0.66 16.12
C PRO A 56 -1.01 1.91 16.09
N ASP A 57 -0.40 2.18 14.94
CA ASP A 57 0.32 3.44 14.72
C ASP A 57 -0.64 4.64 14.74
N ASP A 58 -0.19 5.73 15.33
CA ASP A 58 -0.88 7.02 15.21
C ASP A 58 -0.91 7.44 13.74
N ARG A 59 -2.08 7.89 13.25
CA ARG A 59 -2.21 8.47 11.91
C ARG A 59 -2.31 9.99 11.99
N SER A 60 -1.38 10.68 11.32
CA SER A 60 -1.42 12.13 11.15
C SER A 60 -1.34 12.47 9.66
N ALA A 61 -2.27 13.30 9.19
CA ALA A 61 -2.31 13.76 7.79
C ALA A 61 -2.32 12.63 6.71
N GLY A 62 -2.86 11.44 7.05
CA GLY A 62 -3.05 10.34 6.09
C GLY A 62 -1.91 9.32 5.99
N TYR A 63 -0.91 9.39 6.87
CA TYR A 63 0.14 8.38 6.99
C TYR A 63 0.42 8.07 8.47
N GLU A 64 0.99 6.89 8.71
CA GLU A 64 1.35 6.39 10.04
C GLU A 64 2.65 7.06 10.52
N ARG A 65 2.59 7.66 11.70
CA ARG A 65 3.72 8.26 12.40
C ARG A 65 3.44 8.30 13.89
N GLY A 66 4.23 7.58 14.67
CA GLY A 66 4.29 7.77 16.11
C GLY A 66 4.70 9.20 16.46
N ALA A 67 3.80 9.94 17.13
CA ALA A 67 4.06 11.32 17.56
C ALA A 67 4.57 11.38 19.02
N SER A 68 4.43 10.29 19.77
CA SER A 68 4.92 10.16 21.14
C SER A 68 5.31 8.72 21.47
N VAL A 69 6.12 8.53 22.50
CA VAL A 69 6.38 7.21 23.10
C VAL A 69 5.29 6.97 24.12
N SER A 70 4.40 6.02 23.82
CA SER A 70 3.36 5.58 24.76
C SER A 70 3.88 4.42 25.62
N LYS A 71 3.21 4.21 26.76
CA LYS A 71 3.51 3.07 27.63
C LYS A 71 3.23 1.76 26.90
N GLU A 72 2.18 1.72 26.10
CA GLU A 72 1.75 0.57 25.30
C GLU A 72 2.80 0.19 24.25
N TRP A 73 3.39 1.18 23.57
CA TRP A 73 4.49 0.97 22.63
C TRP A 73 5.78 0.49 23.33
N ASP A 74 6.10 1.04 24.51
CA ASP A 74 7.26 0.59 25.29
C ASP A 74 7.10 -0.86 25.78
N GLU A 75 5.92 -1.23 26.27
CA GLU A 75 5.58 -2.60 26.66
C GLU A 75 5.64 -3.55 25.46
N ALA A 76 4.99 -3.23 24.34
CA ALA A 76 4.98 -4.06 23.13
C ALA A 76 6.39 -4.30 22.57
N THR A 77 7.22 -3.25 22.47
CA THR A 77 8.61 -3.39 22.01
C THR A 77 9.46 -4.22 22.97
N THR A 78 9.16 -4.21 24.28
CA THR A 78 9.86 -5.03 25.30
C THR A 78 9.48 -6.51 25.19
N TYR A 79 8.19 -6.81 25.03
CA TYR A 79 7.74 -8.19 24.79
C TYR A 79 8.31 -8.74 23.49
N ALA A 80 8.25 -7.96 22.41
CA ALA A 80 8.83 -8.34 21.12
C ALA A 80 10.34 -8.59 21.21
N ALA A 81 11.09 -7.74 21.91
CA ALA A 81 12.53 -7.95 22.10
C ALA A 81 12.84 -9.23 22.88
N THR A 82 12.02 -9.56 23.89
CA THR A 82 12.15 -10.78 24.70
C THR A 82 11.85 -12.01 23.85
N GLU A 83 10.76 -11.99 23.10
CA GLU A 83 10.38 -13.05 22.16
C GLU A 83 11.48 -13.30 21.11
N VAL A 84 12.03 -12.25 20.52
CA VAL A 84 13.13 -12.37 19.55
C VAL A 84 14.38 -12.94 20.22
N ALA A 85 14.71 -12.52 21.45
CA ALA A 85 15.85 -13.08 22.17
C ALA A 85 15.70 -14.58 22.45
N ASP A 86 14.50 -15.02 22.85
CA ASP A 86 14.17 -16.44 23.03
C ASP A 86 14.32 -17.23 21.72
N LYS A 87 13.71 -16.73 20.64
CA LYS A 87 13.74 -17.36 19.31
C LYS A 87 15.16 -17.40 18.74
N VAL A 88 15.97 -16.36 18.93
CA VAL A 88 17.38 -16.32 18.50
C VAL A 88 18.20 -17.36 19.28
N VAL A 89 18.09 -17.39 20.61
CA VAL A 89 18.85 -18.33 21.45
C VAL A 89 18.51 -19.79 21.07
N ALA A 90 17.24 -20.09 20.88
CA ALA A 90 16.80 -21.43 20.46
C ALA A 90 17.34 -21.82 19.07
N ALA A 91 17.53 -20.85 18.17
CA ALA A 91 18.02 -21.07 16.81
C ALA A 91 19.55 -21.03 16.67
N LEU A 92 20.30 -20.69 17.72
CA LEU A 92 21.76 -20.49 17.66
C LEU A 92 22.53 -21.63 16.97
N PRO A 93 22.32 -22.93 17.28
CA PRO A 93 23.09 -24.01 16.66
C PRO A 93 23.01 -24.01 15.13
N ARG A 94 21.88 -23.55 14.58
CA ARG A 94 21.65 -23.43 13.15
C ARG A 94 22.18 -22.11 12.59
N LEU A 95 22.02 -21.01 13.33
CA LEU A 95 22.43 -19.67 12.89
C LEU A 95 23.95 -19.51 12.75
N ILE A 96 24.73 -20.23 13.55
CA ILE A 96 26.20 -20.12 13.56
C ILE A 96 26.91 -21.25 12.81
N ASP A 97 26.17 -22.27 12.36
CA ASP A 97 26.72 -23.58 11.95
C ASP A 97 27.67 -24.13 13.03
N ASP A 98 27.15 -24.88 14.01
CA ASP A 98 27.82 -25.30 15.27
C ASP A 98 29.04 -26.24 15.13
N LYS A 99 29.73 -26.19 13.98
CA LYS A 99 31.01 -26.88 13.71
C LYS A 99 32.19 -25.94 13.97
N GLY A 100 33.21 -26.38 14.71
CA GLY A 100 34.43 -25.60 14.96
C GLY A 100 34.38 -24.76 16.23
N ASP A 101 35.02 -23.58 16.23
CA ASP A 101 35.05 -22.70 17.42
C ASP A 101 33.70 -22.00 17.62
N ARG A 102 32.89 -22.58 18.50
CA ARG A 102 31.54 -22.09 18.83
C ARG A 102 31.56 -20.70 19.46
N ASP A 103 32.50 -20.41 20.34
CA ASP A 103 32.52 -19.13 21.08
C ASP A 103 32.91 -17.97 20.17
N GLU A 104 33.89 -18.15 19.29
CA GLU A 104 34.25 -17.15 18.28
C GLU A 104 33.07 -16.89 17.32
N LYS A 105 32.39 -17.95 16.88
CA LYS A 105 31.21 -17.86 16.02
C LYS A 105 30.04 -17.14 16.69
N LEU A 106 29.77 -17.40 17.97
CA LEU A 106 28.74 -16.69 18.74
C LEU A 106 29.07 -15.20 18.87
N ARG A 107 30.33 -14.85 19.14
CA ARG A 107 30.77 -13.44 19.20
C ARG A 107 30.64 -12.76 17.83
N THR A 108 30.96 -13.47 16.76
CA THR A 108 30.81 -12.98 15.39
C THR A 108 29.34 -12.74 15.05
N PHE A 109 28.47 -13.70 15.35
CA PHE A 109 27.02 -13.57 15.18
C PHE A 109 26.47 -12.37 15.97
N ALA A 110 26.89 -12.22 17.23
CA ALA A 110 26.46 -11.11 18.07
C ALA A 110 26.82 -9.75 17.46
N ALA A 111 28.06 -9.60 16.97
CA ALA A 111 28.49 -8.39 16.28
C ALA A 111 27.63 -8.12 15.04
N GLN A 112 27.45 -9.11 14.17
CA GLN A 112 26.63 -8.98 12.96
C GLN A 112 25.18 -8.63 13.29
N PHE A 113 24.61 -9.19 14.36
CA PHE A 113 23.25 -8.88 14.80
C PHE A 113 23.12 -7.40 15.19
N VAL A 114 24.03 -6.89 16.02
CA VAL A 114 23.99 -5.49 16.46
C VAL A 114 24.29 -4.53 15.30
N GLU A 115 25.23 -4.87 14.41
CA GLU A 115 25.54 -4.07 13.21
C GLU A 115 24.33 -3.96 12.27
N ARG A 116 23.61 -5.07 12.06
CA ARG A 116 22.36 -5.07 11.28
C ARG A 116 21.25 -4.29 11.97
N ALA A 117 21.07 -4.47 13.28
CA ALA A 117 20.08 -3.74 14.07
C ALA A 117 20.32 -2.23 14.03
N PHE A 118 21.58 -1.80 14.09
CA PHE A 118 21.95 -0.38 14.05
C PHE A 118 22.18 0.15 12.63
N ARG A 119 22.17 -0.76 11.64
CA ARG A 119 22.35 -0.46 10.21
C ARG A 119 23.71 0.19 9.92
N ARG A 120 24.74 -0.13 10.72
CA ARG A 120 26.11 0.35 10.55
C ARG A 120 27.13 -0.53 11.29
N PRO A 121 28.43 -0.48 10.92
CA PRO A 121 29.51 -1.09 11.67
C PRO A 121 29.60 -0.57 13.11
N LEU A 122 30.08 -1.41 14.02
CA LEU A 122 30.33 -1.01 15.40
C LEU A 122 31.65 -0.25 15.53
N THR A 123 31.62 0.90 16.21
CA THR A 123 32.84 1.51 16.76
C THR A 123 33.32 0.72 17.96
N ASP A 124 34.56 0.95 18.40
CA ASP A 124 35.12 0.26 19.57
C ASP A 124 34.29 0.52 20.84
N GLU A 125 33.76 1.73 21.00
CA GLU A 125 32.90 2.07 22.14
C GLU A 125 31.57 1.31 22.11
N LEU A 126 30.98 1.17 20.91
CA LEU A 126 29.74 0.41 20.73
C LEU A 126 29.99 -1.09 20.92
N ARG A 127 31.11 -1.62 20.41
CA ARG A 127 31.53 -3.01 20.62
C ARG A 127 31.69 -3.31 22.12
N GLN A 128 32.40 -2.45 22.83
CA GLN A 128 32.61 -2.57 24.27
C GLN A 128 31.29 -2.56 25.05
N THR A 129 30.36 -1.67 24.67
CA THR A 129 29.09 -1.46 25.39
C THR A 129 28.07 -2.55 25.10
N TYR A 130 27.86 -2.86 23.82
CA TYR A 130 26.81 -3.75 23.38
C TYR A 130 27.23 -5.20 23.31
N LEU A 131 28.52 -5.54 23.25
CA LEU A 131 29.00 -6.93 23.18
C LEU A 131 29.84 -7.28 24.42
N ASP A 132 31.00 -6.67 24.59
CA ASP A 132 32.03 -7.16 25.52
C ASP A 132 31.57 -7.15 26.97
N ARG A 133 30.93 -6.04 27.41
CA ARG A 133 30.34 -5.95 28.75
C ARG A 133 29.21 -6.95 28.99
N GLN A 134 28.45 -7.29 27.95
CA GLN A 134 27.32 -8.22 28.08
C GLN A 134 27.82 -9.66 28.20
N PHE A 135 28.82 -10.05 27.39
CA PHE A 135 29.48 -11.34 27.53
C PHE A 135 30.23 -11.48 28.87
N ALA A 136 30.98 -10.46 29.29
CA ALA A 136 31.74 -10.51 30.54
C ALA A 136 30.85 -10.63 31.78
N ALA A 137 29.65 -10.05 31.75
CA ALA A 137 28.71 -10.11 32.86
C ALA A 137 27.75 -11.31 32.77
N ALA A 138 27.81 -12.13 31.71
CA ALA A 138 26.94 -13.28 31.53
C ALA A 138 27.56 -14.55 32.14
N LYS A 139 26.73 -15.51 32.53
CA LYS A 139 27.18 -16.80 33.08
C LYS A 139 27.73 -17.74 32.00
N ASN A 140 27.24 -17.60 30.77
CA ASN A 140 27.63 -18.35 29.59
C ASN A 140 27.38 -17.49 28.33
N THR A 141 27.87 -17.95 27.18
CA THR A 141 27.82 -17.20 25.92
C THR A 141 26.37 -17.01 25.45
N GLU A 142 25.48 -17.98 25.63
CA GLU A 142 24.05 -17.89 25.27
C GLU A 142 23.30 -16.82 26.06
N GLU A 143 23.54 -16.72 27.38
CA GLU A 143 23.02 -15.62 28.21
C GLU A 143 23.59 -14.27 27.75
N GLY A 144 24.85 -14.26 27.31
CA GLY A 144 25.46 -13.11 26.65
C GLY A 144 24.65 -12.69 25.42
N ILE A 145 24.38 -13.61 24.50
CA ILE A 145 23.57 -13.35 23.29
C ILE A 145 22.18 -12.80 23.65
N ARG A 146 21.48 -13.43 24.60
CA ARG A 146 20.15 -12.98 25.05
C ARG A 146 20.19 -11.51 25.48
N ARG A 147 21.15 -11.14 26.32
CA ARG A 147 21.31 -9.76 26.81
C ARG A 147 21.65 -8.79 25.68
N ILE A 148 22.48 -9.21 24.73
CA ILE A 148 22.87 -8.40 23.56
C ILE A 148 21.65 -8.12 22.68
N VAL A 149 20.86 -9.15 22.36
CA VAL A 149 19.65 -9.01 21.54
C VAL A 149 18.65 -8.06 22.19
N LEU A 150 18.35 -8.26 23.48
CA LEU A 150 17.48 -7.38 24.24
C LEU A 150 17.96 -5.92 24.22
N LEU A 151 19.25 -5.70 24.53
CA LEU A 151 19.84 -4.38 24.59
C LEU A 151 19.86 -3.68 23.22
N ALA A 152 20.14 -4.42 22.14
CA ALA A 152 20.15 -3.89 20.79
C ALA A 152 18.74 -3.48 20.34
N LEU A 153 17.74 -4.34 20.54
CA LEU A 153 16.36 -4.08 20.09
C LEU A 153 15.63 -3.02 20.93
N LYS A 154 16.04 -2.79 22.17
CA LYS A 154 15.55 -1.66 22.99
C LYS A 154 16.40 -0.39 22.86
N SER A 155 17.47 -0.41 22.06
CA SER A 155 18.29 0.77 21.85
C SER A 155 17.57 1.81 20.99
N PRO A 156 17.69 3.11 21.29
CA PRO A 156 17.28 4.18 20.37
C PRO A 156 17.90 4.04 18.97
N ARG A 157 19.05 3.37 18.84
CA ARG A 157 19.71 3.11 17.55
C ARG A 157 18.99 2.13 16.65
N PHE A 158 18.19 1.24 17.25
CA PHE A 158 17.29 0.36 16.52
C PHE A 158 15.93 1.03 16.31
N LEU A 159 15.32 1.53 17.40
CA LEU A 159 13.95 2.06 17.42
C LEU A 159 13.74 3.33 16.57
N TYR A 160 14.77 4.18 16.45
CA TYR A 160 14.67 5.41 15.68
C TYR A 160 15.60 5.40 14.47
N ARG A 161 15.18 6.09 13.41
CA ARG A 161 16.02 6.38 12.25
C ARG A 161 16.97 7.53 12.60
N GLU A 162 18.26 7.37 12.29
CA GLU A 162 19.29 8.43 12.37
C GLU A 162 19.41 9.16 13.72
N PRO A 163 19.58 8.43 14.84
CA PRO A 163 19.59 9.04 16.18
C PRO A 163 20.70 10.08 16.40
N THR A 164 21.75 10.08 15.56
CA THR A 164 22.90 10.99 15.65
C THR A 164 22.80 12.18 14.69
N GLY A 165 21.94 12.11 13.68
CA GLY A 165 21.77 13.14 12.67
C GLY A 165 23.02 13.48 11.84
N ALA A 166 23.97 12.55 11.71
CA ALA A 166 25.29 12.79 11.12
C ALA A 166 25.30 12.92 9.59
N ASP A 167 24.26 12.43 8.92
CA ASP A 167 24.12 12.45 7.45
C ASP A 167 25.25 11.73 6.69
N ASP A 168 25.67 10.60 7.24
CA ASP A 168 26.70 9.73 6.65
C ASP A 168 26.11 8.70 5.65
N GLN A 169 26.98 7.92 5.02
CA GLN A 169 26.63 6.89 4.03
C GLN A 169 25.63 5.85 4.59
N PHE A 170 25.69 5.54 5.88
CA PHE A 170 24.79 4.57 6.52
C PHE A 170 23.41 5.18 6.79
N ASP A 171 23.36 6.45 7.18
CA ASP A 171 22.10 7.20 7.28
C ASP A 171 21.41 7.28 5.91
N ARG A 172 22.17 7.53 4.83
CA ARG A 172 21.66 7.54 3.45
C ARG A 172 21.11 6.17 3.03
N ALA A 173 21.84 5.08 3.28
CA ALA A 173 21.36 3.73 3.04
C ALA A 173 20.07 3.43 3.82
N SER A 174 20.03 3.82 5.10
CA SER A 174 18.86 3.65 5.95
C SER A 174 17.64 4.37 5.36
N ARG A 175 17.74 5.65 5.00
CA ARG A 175 16.63 6.40 4.37
C ARG A 175 16.11 5.72 3.11
N LEU A 176 16.99 5.32 2.19
CA LEU A 176 16.61 4.62 0.95
C LEU A 176 15.86 3.32 1.26
N SER A 177 16.41 2.49 2.15
CA SER A 177 15.82 1.18 2.49
C SER A 177 14.45 1.30 3.15
N PHE A 178 14.25 2.26 4.06
CA PHE A 178 12.94 2.46 4.69
C PHE A 178 11.94 3.09 3.71
N ALA A 179 12.38 4.03 2.85
CA ALA A 179 11.50 4.65 1.88
C ALA A 179 10.97 3.64 0.84
N LEU A 180 11.83 2.76 0.33
CA LEU A 180 11.50 1.86 -0.77
C LEU A 180 11.10 0.46 -0.31
N LEU A 181 11.65 -0.06 0.79
CA LEU A 181 11.44 -1.44 1.24
C LEU A 181 10.66 -1.55 2.55
N ASN A 182 10.51 -0.45 3.30
CA ASN A 182 10.04 -0.45 4.68
C ASN A 182 10.80 -1.48 5.56
N SER A 183 12.13 -1.54 5.37
CA SER A 183 13.02 -2.49 6.05
C SER A 183 14.44 -1.91 6.15
N ILE A 184 15.33 -2.65 6.82
CA ILE A 184 16.74 -2.30 6.90
C ILE A 184 17.43 -2.41 5.52
N PRO A 185 18.60 -1.76 5.33
CA PRO A 185 19.41 -1.94 4.12
C PRO A 185 19.69 -3.41 3.86
N ASP A 186 19.48 -3.84 2.61
CA ASP A 186 19.92 -5.17 2.20
C ASP A 186 21.45 -5.23 2.10
N PRO A 187 22.05 -6.44 1.97
CA PRO A 187 23.50 -6.59 1.99
C PRO A 187 24.21 -5.70 0.96
N GLN A 188 23.66 -5.58 -0.25
CA GLN A 188 24.25 -4.75 -1.30
C GLN A 188 24.22 -3.26 -0.96
N LEU A 189 23.12 -2.75 -0.39
CA LEU A 189 23.02 -1.35 0.02
C LEU A 189 23.92 -1.05 1.23
N PHE A 190 24.02 -2.00 2.18
CA PHE A 190 24.93 -1.88 3.32
C PHE A 190 26.40 -1.83 2.88
N GLU A 191 26.78 -2.69 1.93
CA GLU A 191 28.12 -2.72 1.34
C GLU A 191 28.41 -1.45 0.51
N ALA A 192 27.40 -0.91 -0.18
CA ALA A 192 27.52 0.37 -0.87
C ALA A 192 27.83 1.50 0.10
N ALA A 193 27.12 1.57 1.23
CA ALA A 193 27.39 2.55 2.28
C ALA A 193 28.81 2.39 2.88
N GLN A 194 29.22 1.17 3.16
CA GLN A 194 30.54 0.88 3.73
C GLN A 194 31.69 1.33 2.81
N ASN A 195 31.50 1.21 1.49
CA ASN A 195 32.49 1.59 0.49
C ASN A 195 32.34 3.04 -0.02
N GLY A 196 31.48 3.86 0.60
CA GLY A 196 31.27 5.25 0.18
C GLY A 196 30.57 5.42 -1.17
N ARG A 197 29.85 4.39 -1.63
CA ARG A 197 29.13 4.36 -2.93
C ARG A 197 27.69 4.89 -2.83
N LEU A 198 27.45 5.85 -1.94
CA LEU A 198 26.21 6.65 -1.81
C LEU A 198 26.58 8.14 -1.61
N ALA A 199 27.69 8.59 -2.21
CA ALA A 199 28.26 9.92 -2.03
C ALA A 199 27.51 11.01 -2.81
N ASP A 200 26.95 10.66 -3.96
CA ASP A 200 26.28 11.59 -4.88
C ASP A 200 24.90 11.09 -5.35
N ASP A 201 24.15 11.95 -6.05
CA ASP A 201 22.79 11.65 -6.52
C ASP A 201 22.77 10.46 -7.48
N GLN A 202 23.77 10.34 -8.36
CA GLN A 202 23.83 9.24 -9.33
C GLN A 202 23.90 7.89 -8.60
N GLN A 203 24.82 7.76 -7.64
CA GLN A 203 24.99 6.54 -6.86
C GLN A 203 23.75 6.19 -6.02
N ILE A 204 23.11 7.20 -5.41
CA ILE A 204 21.86 7.04 -4.66
C ILE A 204 20.74 6.55 -5.59
N ARG A 205 20.61 7.15 -6.77
CA ARG A 205 19.58 6.84 -7.76
C ARG A 205 19.75 5.45 -8.36
N GLU A 206 20.99 5.02 -8.61
CA GLU A 206 21.30 3.65 -9.02
C GLU A 206 20.78 2.63 -8.00
N GLN A 207 21.00 2.87 -6.70
CA GLN A 207 20.45 2.01 -5.65
C GLN A 207 18.93 2.12 -5.55
N ALA A 208 18.35 3.32 -5.66
CA ALA A 208 16.91 3.51 -5.62
C ALA A 208 16.18 2.75 -6.75
N TRP A 209 16.74 2.76 -7.97
CA TRP A 209 16.22 1.98 -9.10
C TRP A 209 16.29 0.47 -8.89
N ARG A 210 17.37 -0.01 -8.28
CA ARG A 210 17.46 -1.42 -7.89
C ARG A 210 16.38 -1.78 -6.88
N LEU A 211 16.20 -0.95 -5.85
CA LEU A 211 15.29 -1.20 -4.73
C LEU A 211 13.81 -1.09 -5.14
N VAL A 212 13.42 -0.16 -6.01
CA VAL A 212 12.02 -0.05 -6.46
C VAL A 212 11.58 -1.25 -7.32
N ASN A 213 12.54 -1.92 -7.99
CA ASN A 213 12.30 -3.12 -8.79
C ASN A 213 12.50 -4.43 -8.00
N ASP A 214 12.97 -4.37 -6.76
CA ASP A 214 13.00 -5.52 -5.84
C ASP A 214 11.55 -5.93 -5.47
N TYR A 215 11.31 -7.23 -5.21
CA TYR A 215 9.98 -7.73 -4.83
C TYR A 215 9.40 -7.02 -3.59
N ARG A 216 10.26 -6.56 -2.68
CA ARG A 216 9.88 -5.75 -1.50
C ARG A 216 9.44 -4.35 -1.92
N GLY A 217 10.16 -3.73 -2.86
CA GLY A 217 9.81 -2.44 -3.46
C GLY A 217 8.50 -2.48 -4.22
N ARG A 218 8.30 -3.51 -5.05
CA ARG A 218 7.02 -3.78 -5.71
C ARG A 218 5.88 -3.92 -4.70
N ALA A 219 6.10 -4.70 -3.64
CA ALA A 219 5.09 -4.87 -2.60
C ALA A 219 4.76 -3.57 -1.85
N ARG A 220 5.76 -2.69 -1.62
CA ARG A 220 5.59 -1.37 -1.02
C ARG A 220 4.74 -0.46 -1.91
N MET A 221 4.97 -0.47 -3.22
CA MET A 221 4.17 0.29 -4.17
C MET A 221 2.71 -0.20 -4.22
N LEU A 222 2.48 -1.53 -4.19
CA LEU A 222 1.13 -2.08 -4.12
C LEU A 222 0.44 -1.76 -2.79
N GLU A 223 1.18 -1.77 -1.67
CA GLU A 223 0.68 -1.34 -0.36
C GLU A 223 0.21 0.12 -0.40
N PHE A 224 1.01 0.99 -1.02
CA PHE A 224 0.62 2.36 -1.26
C PHE A 224 -0.68 2.47 -2.08
N LEU A 225 -0.82 1.75 -3.20
CA LEU A 225 -2.03 1.82 -4.03
C LEU A 225 -3.29 1.38 -3.26
N ARG A 226 -3.17 0.35 -2.39
CA ARG A 226 -4.26 -0.06 -1.50
C ARG A 226 -4.62 1.03 -0.49
N SER A 227 -3.61 1.68 0.10
CA SER A 227 -3.79 2.79 1.04
C SER A 227 -4.40 4.03 0.38
N TRP A 228 -3.92 4.39 -0.81
CA TRP A 228 -4.43 5.49 -1.64
C TRP A 228 -5.92 5.34 -1.95
N MET A 229 -6.37 4.10 -2.18
CA MET A 229 -7.79 3.79 -2.38
C MET A 229 -8.58 3.55 -1.09
N ASN A 230 -7.92 3.58 0.07
CA ASN A 230 -8.50 3.35 1.39
C ASN A 230 -9.17 1.96 1.50
N LEU A 231 -8.56 0.93 0.90
CA LEU A 231 -9.12 -0.43 0.86
C LEU A 231 -9.24 -1.08 2.24
N GLU A 232 -8.50 -0.60 3.24
CA GLU A 232 -8.64 -1.02 4.64
C GLU A 232 -10.07 -0.86 5.16
N ARG A 233 -10.83 0.12 4.64
CA ARG A 233 -12.24 0.31 5.00
C ARG A 233 -13.20 -0.59 4.23
N LEU A 234 -12.71 -1.33 3.24
CA LEU A 234 -13.47 -2.20 2.33
C LEU A 234 -13.16 -3.69 2.58
N GLN A 235 -12.78 -4.04 3.81
CA GLN A 235 -12.43 -5.42 4.19
C GLN A 235 -13.63 -6.37 4.07
N GLU A 236 -14.83 -5.90 4.38
CA GLU A 236 -16.07 -6.69 4.27
C GLU A 236 -17.05 -5.94 3.39
N ILE A 237 -17.41 -6.54 2.26
CA ILE A 237 -18.46 -6.03 1.37
C ILE A 237 -19.64 -6.98 1.52
N ASP A 238 -20.67 -6.49 2.19
CA ASP A 238 -21.94 -7.21 2.34
C ASP A 238 -23.05 -6.51 1.57
N LYS A 239 -24.01 -7.30 1.08
CA LYS A 239 -25.14 -6.85 0.29
C LYS A 239 -26.40 -7.51 0.78
N ASP A 240 -27.51 -6.83 0.55
CA ASP A 240 -28.81 -7.37 0.92
C ASP A 240 -29.10 -8.60 0.06
N HIS A 241 -29.16 -9.78 0.70
CA HIS A 241 -29.32 -11.04 0.00
C HIS A 241 -30.68 -11.16 -0.69
N ALA A 242 -31.72 -10.46 -0.23
CA ALA A 242 -33.01 -10.45 -0.92
C ALA A 242 -32.93 -9.67 -2.24
N ALA A 243 -32.18 -8.56 -2.26
CA ALA A 243 -31.93 -7.76 -3.46
C ALA A 243 -30.88 -8.36 -4.40
N PHE A 244 -29.84 -9.01 -3.85
CA PHE A 244 -28.72 -9.56 -4.60
C PHE A 244 -28.35 -10.99 -4.15
N PRO A 245 -29.20 -12.01 -4.41
CA PRO A 245 -28.98 -13.38 -3.93
C PRO A 245 -27.65 -14.00 -4.37
N ASP A 246 -27.18 -13.64 -5.57
CA ASP A 246 -25.93 -14.18 -6.13
C ASP A 246 -24.68 -13.39 -5.71
N PHE A 247 -24.83 -12.30 -4.94
CA PHE A 247 -23.69 -11.56 -4.39
C PHE A 247 -23.18 -12.27 -3.13
N THR A 248 -22.31 -13.24 -3.34
CA THR A 248 -21.76 -14.11 -2.30
C THR A 248 -20.43 -13.57 -1.75
N PRO A 249 -20.01 -13.99 -0.54
CA PRO A 249 -18.66 -13.69 -0.03
C PRO A 249 -17.54 -14.11 -0.99
N GLU A 250 -17.73 -15.22 -1.73
CA GLU A 250 -16.79 -15.68 -2.75
C GLU A 250 -16.70 -14.71 -3.92
N LEU A 251 -17.84 -14.16 -4.39
CA LEU A 251 -17.83 -13.13 -5.43
C LEU A 251 -17.14 -11.85 -4.94
N ALA A 252 -17.37 -11.44 -3.69
CA ALA A 252 -16.68 -10.28 -3.10
C ALA A 252 -15.16 -10.48 -3.01
N ALA A 253 -14.70 -11.70 -2.72
CA ALA A 253 -13.29 -12.06 -2.76
C ALA A 253 -12.73 -12.04 -4.19
N ASP A 254 -13.45 -12.59 -5.17
CA ASP A 254 -13.05 -12.57 -6.58
C ASP A 254 -12.92 -11.12 -7.10
N LEU A 255 -13.84 -10.24 -6.71
CA LEU A 255 -13.78 -8.81 -7.01
C LEU A 255 -12.54 -8.13 -6.43
N ARG A 256 -12.09 -8.53 -5.24
CA ARG A 256 -10.86 -8.02 -4.64
C ARG A 256 -9.64 -8.46 -5.45
N ILE A 257 -9.57 -9.73 -5.81
CA ILE A 257 -8.49 -10.27 -6.64
C ILE A 257 -8.43 -9.56 -7.99
N SER A 258 -9.59 -9.35 -8.63
CA SER A 258 -9.69 -8.57 -9.87
C SER A 258 -9.03 -7.20 -9.75
N LEU A 259 -9.31 -6.48 -8.65
CA LEU A 259 -8.69 -5.18 -8.40
C LEU A 259 -7.18 -5.31 -8.19
N GLU A 260 -6.72 -6.25 -7.35
CA GLU A 260 -5.28 -6.44 -7.11
C GLU A 260 -4.51 -6.81 -8.38
N LEU A 261 -5.09 -7.64 -9.27
CA LEU A 261 -4.51 -7.96 -10.58
C LEU A 261 -4.39 -6.72 -11.48
N MET A 262 -5.42 -5.87 -11.47
CA MET A 262 -5.42 -4.61 -12.20
C MET A 262 -4.32 -3.65 -11.69
N LEU A 263 -4.15 -3.52 -10.37
CA LEU A 263 -3.10 -2.69 -9.77
C LEU A 263 -1.70 -3.24 -10.08
N ALA A 264 -1.52 -4.55 -9.95
CA ALA A 264 -0.29 -5.25 -10.29
C ALA A 264 0.08 -5.02 -11.76
N GLN A 265 -0.86 -5.21 -12.68
CA GLN A 265 -0.63 -4.97 -14.10
C GLN A 265 -0.24 -3.51 -14.39
N ALA A 266 -0.90 -2.54 -13.76
CA ALA A 266 -0.57 -1.13 -13.97
C ALA A 266 0.84 -0.78 -13.47
N LEU A 267 1.28 -1.38 -12.36
CA LEU A 267 2.61 -1.16 -11.80
C LEU A 267 3.73 -1.90 -12.58
N ASP A 268 3.42 -3.10 -13.08
CA ASP A 268 4.39 -3.98 -13.74
C ASP A 268 4.55 -3.68 -15.23
N ALA A 269 3.66 -2.87 -15.81
CA ALA A 269 3.82 -2.36 -17.17
C ALA A 269 5.13 -1.56 -17.33
N ASP A 270 5.75 -1.63 -18.51
CA ASP A 270 7.06 -0.98 -18.79
C ASP A 270 7.07 0.51 -18.45
N ASN A 271 5.96 1.20 -18.68
CA ASN A 271 5.83 2.64 -18.40
C ASN A 271 5.23 2.96 -17.02
N ALA A 272 4.77 1.96 -16.26
CA ALA A 272 4.11 2.08 -14.95
C ALA A 272 3.21 3.32 -14.83
N ASP A 273 2.46 3.63 -15.89
CA ASP A 273 1.74 4.90 -16.05
C ASP A 273 0.53 4.95 -15.11
N PHE A 274 0.55 5.91 -14.19
CA PHE A 274 -0.54 6.16 -13.26
C PHE A 274 -1.90 6.38 -13.95
N GLN A 275 -1.92 7.00 -15.13
CA GLN A 275 -3.19 7.26 -15.84
C GLN A 275 -3.90 5.95 -16.20
N ARG A 276 -3.18 4.84 -16.37
CA ARG A 276 -3.77 3.51 -16.62
C ARG A 276 -4.70 3.08 -15.49
N LEU A 277 -4.42 3.47 -14.24
CA LEU A 277 -5.29 3.20 -13.09
C LEU A 277 -6.68 3.84 -13.25
N LEU A 278 -6.78 4.96 -13.97
CA LEU A 278 -8.02 5.70 -14.16
C LEU A 278 -8.67 5.43 -15.52
N LEU A 279 -7.88 5.12 -16.55
CA LEU A 279 -8.36 5.10 -17.93
C LEU A 279 -8.51 3.70 -18.55
N THR A 280 -7.97 2.64 -17.95
CA THR A 280 -8.14 1.29 -18.52
C THR A 280 -9.63 0.92 -18.66
N ASP A 281 -9.98 0.22 -19.74
CA ASP A 281 -11.30 -0.34 -20.01
C ASP A 281 -11.34 -1.87 -19.77
N THR A 282 -10.28 -2.42 -19.19
CA THR A 282 -10.16 -3.84 -18.87
C THR A 282 -10.40 -4.12 -17.39
N ILE A 283 -11.09 -5.21 -17.09
CA ILE A 283 -11.23 -5.79 -15.75
C ILE A 283 -10.81 -7.26 -15.82
N PHE A 284 -10.15 -7.77 -14.79
CA PHE A 284 -9.84 -9.20 -14.68
C PHE A 284 -11.07 -9.95 -14.17
N MET A 285 -11.58 -10.92 -14.94
CA MET A 285 -12.74 -11.70 -14.53
C MET A 285 -12.44 -13.19 -14.58
N ASN A 286 -12.95 -13.92 -13.58
CA ASN A 286 -13.08 -15.38 -13.61
C ASN A 286 -14.52 -15.78 -14.00
N GLY A 287 -14.78 -17.08 -14.12
CA GLY A 287 -16.10 -17.60 -14.48
C GLY A 287 -17.24 -17.18 -13.53
N ARG A 288 -16.99 -17.12 -12.22
CA ARG A 288 -18.00 -16.68 -11.22
C ARG A 288 -18.42 -15.23 -11.44
N MET A 289 -17.44 -14.34 -11.60
CA MET A 289 -17.70 -12.93 -11.91
C MET A 289 -18.41 -12.77 -13.25
N ALA A 290 -17.98 -13.51 -14.26
CA ALA A 290 -18.59 -13.44 -15.59
C ALA A 290 -20.08 -13.81 -15.56
N LYS A 291 -20.43 -14.90 -14.87
CA LYS A 291 -21.82 -15.31 -14.63
C LYS A 291 -22.64 -14.22 -13.94
N PHE A 292 -22.08 -13.57 -12.91
CA PHE A 292 -22.79 -12.53 -12.16
C PHE A 292 -23.02 -11.24 -12.95
N TYR A 293 -22.09 -10.86 -13.83
CA TYR A 293 -22.13 -9.64 -14.63
C TYR A 293 -22.64 -9.83 -16.07
N GLY A 294 -22.96 -11.07 -16.47
CA GLY A 294 -23.48 -11.38 -17.81
C GLY A 294 -22.41 -11.33 -18.91
N VAL A 295 -21.17 -11.67 -18.58
CA VAL A 295 -20.06 -11.79 -19.54
C VAL A 295 -19.94 -13.23 -20.01
N ASP A 296 -19.70 -13.44 -21.31
CA ASP A 296 -19.52 -14.76 -21.89
C ASP A 296 -18.13 -15.33 -21.57
N LEU A 297 -18.03 -16.09 -20.49
CA LEU A 297 -16.88 -16.92 -20.12
C LEU A 297 -17.34 -18.25 -19.53
N PRO A 298 -16.56 -19.34 -19.69
CA PRO A 298 -16.81 -20.61 -19.00
C PRO A 298 -16.90 -20.44 -17.48
N GLU A 299 -17.74 -21.24 -16.81
CA GLU A 299 -17.92 -21.16 -15.34
C GLU A 299 -16.63 -21.43 -14.56
N ASP A 300 -15.72 -22.22 -15.11
CA ASP A 300 -14.41 -22.59 -14.56
C ASP A 300 -13.26 -21.73 -15.09
N ALA A 301 -13.56 -20.66 -15.84
CA ALA A 301 -12.52 -19.80 -16.41
C ALA A 301 -11.64 -19.17 -15.32
N PRO A 302 -10.30 -19.23 -15.45
CA PRO A 302 -9.40 -18.50 -14.58
C PRO A 302 -9.54 -16.98 -14.80
N PHE A 303 -8.95 -16.19 -13.91
CA PHE A 303 -8.87 -14.74 -14.11
C PHE A 303 -8.19 -14.42 -15.44
N GLN A 304 -8.88 -13.66 -16.28
CA GLN A 304 -8.37 -13.16 -17.55
C GLN A 304 -8.90 -11.76 -17.82
N GLU A 305 -8.21 -11.03 -18.68
CA GLU A 305 -8.61 -9.70 -19.10
C GLU A 305 -9.91 -9.73 -19.92
N VAL A 306 -10.90 -8.98 -19.45
CA VAL A 306 -12.15 -8.74 -20.18
C VAL A 306 -12.24 -7.25 -20.48
N LYS A 307 -12.34 -6.93 -21.77
CA LYS A 307 -12.53 -5.56 -22.24
C LYS A 307 -13.99 -5.16 -22.16
N PHE A 308 -14.26 -4.01 -21.56
CA PHE A 308 -15.60 -3.42 -21.47
C PHE A 308 -15.77 -2.26 -22.44
N GLU A 309 -17.01 -1.87 -22.65
CA GLU A 309 -17.35 -0.67 -23.40
C GLU A 309 -16.70 0.56 -22.74
N PRO A 310 -15.78 1.26 -23.44
CA PRO A 310 -14.98 2.32 -22.83
C PRO A 310 -15.85 3.49 -22.37
N GLU A 311 -17.01 3.73 -22.98
CA GLU A 311 -17.94 4.78 -22.57
C GLU A 311 -18.59 4.50 -21.20
N LYS A 312 -18.69 3.22 -20.81
CA LYS A 312 -19.36 2.83 -19.56
C LYS A 312 -18.39 2.74 -18.40
N ARG A 313 -17.25 2.07 -18.59
CA ARG A 313 -16.27 1.80 -17.52
C ARG A 313 -14.95 2.49 -17.80
N ALA A 314 -14.33 3.00 -16.74
CA ALA A 314 -13.01 3.59 -16.71
C ALA A 314 -12.32 3.31 -15.35
N GLY A 315 -11.23 2.55 -15.40
CA GLY A 315 -10.29 2.35 -14.30
C GLY A 315 -10.89 1.96 -12.95
N ILE A 316 -10.16 2.31 -11.89
CA ILE A 316 -10.52 2.00 -10.51
C ILE A 316 -11.84 2.64 -10.07
N ILE A 317 -12.21 3.81 -10.60
CA ILE A 317 -13.40 4.54 -10.14
C ILE A 317 -14.71 3.85 -10.53
N SER A 318 -14.65 2.99 -11.54
CA SER A 318 -15.78 2.17 -12.00
C SER A 318 -15.55 0.67 -11.83
N HIS A 319 -14.48 0.29 -11.12
CA HIS A 319 -14.22 -1.11 -10.80
C HIS A 319 -15.29 -1.62 -9.83
N PRO A 320 -15.92 -2.79 -10.06
CA PRO A 320 -17.06 -3.22 -9.25
C PRO A 320 -16.75 -3.42 -7.77
N PHE A 321 -15.52 -3.80 -7.41
CA PHE A 321 -15.07 -3.84 -6.00
C PHE A 321 -15.17 -2.47 -5.31
N ILE A 322 -14.66 -1.41 -5.97
CA ILE A 322 -14.69 -0.03 -5.45
C ILE A 322 -16.14 0.48 -5.38
N LEU A 323 -16.90 0.28 -6.45
CA LEU A 323 -18.30 0.70 -6.53
C LEU A 323 -19.17 0.03 -5.46
N SER A 324 -18.91 -1.25 -5.17
CA SER A 324 -19.66 -2.03 -4.18
C SER A 324 -19.25 -1.68 -2.75
N GLY A 325 -17.95 -1.49 -2.51
CA GLY A 325 -17.41 -1.12 -1.21
C GLY A 325 -17.83 0.29 -0.75
N PHE A 326 -17.98 1.23 -1.69
CA PHE A 326 -18.52 2.57 -1.41
C PHE A 326 -20.03 2.69 -1.65
N ALA A 327 -20.79 1.61 -1.49
CA ALA A 327 -22.25 1.60 -1.57
C ALA A 327 -22.87 1.05 -0.27
N TYR A 328 -24.17 1.27 -0.08
CA TYR A 328 -24.94 0.58 0.96
C TYR A 328 -25.28 -0.85 0.51
N MET A 329 -25.92 -1.61 1.40
CA MET A 329 -26.31 -3.01 1.11
C MET A 329 -27.32 -3.09 -0.05
N GLN A 330 -28.33 -2.21 -0.08
CA GLN A 330 -29.39 -2.21 -1.08
C GLN A 330 -29.24 -1.15 -2.18
N THR A 331 -28.55 -0.04 -1.91
CA THR A 331 -28.50 1.11 -2.83
C THR A 331 -27.09 1.66 -3.01
N SER A 332 -26.85 2.30 -4.16
CA SER A 332 -25.60 3.05 -4.37
C SER A 332 -25.46 4.18 -3.35
N SER A 333 -24.25 4.72 -3.20
CA SER A 333 -24.00 5.88 -2.34
C SER A 333 -23.15 6.92 -3.05
N PRO A 334 -23.79 7.92 -3.71
CA PRO A 334 -23.09 9.07 -4.29
C PRO A 334 -22.22 9.80 -3.27
N ILE A 335 -22.63 9.83 -1.99
CA ILE A 335 -21.88 10.52 -0.95
C ILE A 335 -20.55 9.80 -0.69
N HIS A 336 -20.57 8.48 -0.44
CA HIS A 336 -19.34 7.73 -0.16
C HIS A 336 -18.41 7.67 -1.37
N ARG A 337 -18.96 7.43 -2.56
CA ARG A 337 -18.20 7.49 -3.80
C ARG A 337 -17.61 8.89 -3.99
N GLY A 338 -18.42 9.95 -3.88
CA GLY A 338 -17.98 11.35 -3.96
C GLY A 338 -16.87 11.73 -2.97
N VAL A 339 -16.93 11.21 -1.73
CA VAL A 339 -15.87 11.38 -0.73
C VAL A 339 -14.58 10.68 -1.15
N PHE A 340 -14.66 9.47 -1.69
CA PHE A 340 -13.51 8.75 -2.24
C PHE A 340 -12.84 9.55 -3.37
N MET A 341 -13.60 10.04 -4.35
CA MET A 341 -13.07 10.86 -5.44
C MET A 341 -12.48 12.20 -4.96
N SER A 342 -13.18 12.89 -4.06
CA SER A 342 -12.73 14.21 -3.58
C SER A 342 -11.50 14.13 -2.69
N ARG A 343 -11.52 13.30 -1.64
CA ARG A 343 -10.40 13.18 -0.68
C ARG A 343 -9.27 12.31 -1.22
N GLY A 344 -9.58 11.14 -1.76
CA GLY A 344 -8.58 10.15 -2.18
C GLY A 344 -7.91 10.52 -3.50
N ILE A 345 -8.69 10.86 -4.52
CA ILE A 345 -8.18 11.10 -5.89
C ILE A 345 -7.78 12.56 -6.11
N LEU A 346 -8.67 13.52 -5.82
CA LEU A 346 -8.43 14.95 -6.05
C LEU A 346 -7.71 15.67 -4.89
N GLY A 347 -7.48 14.96 -3.78
CA GLY A 347 -6.78 15.50 -2.60
C GLY A 347 -7.46 16.72 -1.96
N ARG A 348 -8.78 16.87 -2.12
CA ARG A 348 -9.57 17.96 -1.52
C ARG A 348 -9.79 17.68 -0.04
N GLY A 349 -9.48 18.66 0.79
CA GLY A 349 -9.82 18.64 2.21
C GLY A 349 -11.32 18.77 2.40
N VAL A 350 -11.99 17.66 2.72
CA VAL A 350 -13.37 17.65 3.23
C VAL A 350 -13.29 17.53 4.74
N LYS A 351 -14.01 18.36 5.52
CA LYS A 351 -14.06 18.21 6.99
C LYS A 351 -15.00 17.06 7.37
N PRO A 352 -14.79 16.36 8.50
CA PRO A 352 -15.82 15.47 9.04
C PRO A 352 -17.14 16.22 9.20
N PRO A 353 -18.29 15.54 8.99
CA PRO A 353 -19.58 16.20 9.14
C PRO A 353 -19.77 16.66 10.59
N PRO A 354 -20.38 17.84 10.82
CA PRO A 354 -20.63 18.34 12.18
C PRO A 354 -21.67 17.48 12.92
N ILE A 355 -22.52 16.78 12.17
CA ILE A 355 -23.59 15.91 12.67
C ILE A 355 -23.62 14.65 11.81
N ALA A 356 -23.65 13.48 12.43
CA ALA A 356 -23.91 12.23 11.72
C ALA A 356 -25.42 12.10 11.46
N VAL A 357 -25.81 12.12 10.19
CA VAL A 357 -27.22 11.95 9.77
C VAL A 357 -27.34 10.61 9.05
N ALA A 358 -28.28 9.77 9.48
CA ALA A 358 -28.57 8.52 8.80
C ALA A 358 -29.11 8.81 7.39
N PRO A 359 -28.71 8.05 6.36
CA PRO A 359 -29.29 8.17 5.03
C PRO A 359 -30.80 7.90 5.09
N THR A 360 -31.58 8.67 4.32
CA THR A 360 -33.03 8.40 4.19
C THR A 360 -33.21 6.99 3.63
N ALA A 361 -33.96 6.13 4.32
CA ALA A 361 -34.16 4.76 3.85
C ALA A 361 -34.90 4.74 2.49
N PRO A 362 -34.51 3.86 1.53
CA PRO A 362 -35.18 3.78 0.23
C PRO A 362 -36.68 3.55 0.33
N ASP A 363 -37.12 2.76 1.32
CA ASP A 363 -38.53 2.41 1.52
C ASP A 363 -39.40 3.58 1.97
N LEU A 364 -38.79 4.61 2.56
CA LEU A 364 -39.50 5.85 2.95
C LEU A 364 -39.74 6.77 1.75
N ALA A 365 -39.08 6.53 0.62
CA ALA A 365 -39.21 7.31 -0.61
C ALA A 365 -39.08 6.42 -1.86
N PRO A 366 -39.98 5.44 -2.07
CA PRO A 366 -39.79 4.37 -3.05
C PRO A 366 -39.78 4.83 -4.51
N ASN A 367 -40.37 6.01 -4.79
CA ASN A 367 -40.48 6.60 -6.12
C ASN A 367 -39.34 7.57 -6.46
N LEU A 368 -38.42 7.82 -5.52
CA LEU A 368 -37.26 8.67 -5.75
C LEU A 368 -36.06 7.83 -6.17
N THR A 369 -35.34 8.34 -7.16
CA THR A 369 -33.99 7.86 -7.49
C THR A 369 -33.03 8.16 -6.34
N THR A 370 -31.89 7.48 -6.32
CA THR A 370 -30.86 7.70 -5.32
C THR A 370 -30.31 9.14 -5.41
N ARG A 371 -30.16 9.68 -6.62
CA ARG A 371 -29.82 11.10 -6.85
C ARG A 371 -30.85 12.06 -6.26
N GLU A 372 -32.14 11.88 -6.53
CA GLU A 372 -33.21 12.74 -6.00
C GLU A 372 -33.22 12.71 -4.47
N ARG A 373 -33.15 11.51 -3.87
CA ARG A 373 -33.13 11.31 -2.42
C ARG A 373 -31.94 11.99 -1.75
N VAL A 374 -30.73 11.80 -2.29
CA VAL A 374 -29.51 12.46 -1.78
C VAL A 374 -29.61 13.98 -1.91
N THR A 375 -30.16 14.47 -3.02
CA THR A 375 -30.35 15.92 -3.24
C THR A 375 -31.26 16.54 -2.18
N ILE A 376 -32.41 15.90 -1.90
CA ILE A 376 -33.33 16.37 -0.84
C ILE A 376 -32.64 16.31 0.53
N GLN A 377 -32.01 15.18 0.85
CA GLN A 377 -31.35 14.96 2.14
C GLN A 377 -30.24 15.99 2.43
N THR A 378 -29.54 16.44 1.39
CA THR A 378 -28.38 17.34 1.51
C THR A 378 -28.69 18.79 1.15
N SER A 379 -29.97 19.13 0.96
CA SER A 379 -30.45 20.49 0.67
C SER A 379 -30.31 21.51 1.82
N PRO A 380 -30.28 21.14 3.12
CA PRO A 380 -30.03 22.12 4.18
C PRO A 380 -28.67 22.81 4.00
N GLU A 381 -28.61 24.12 4.30
CA GLU A 381 -27.44 24.96 4.06
C GLU A 381 -26.14 24.40 4.65
N VAL A 382 -26.22 23.86 5.88
CA VAL A 382 -25.09 23.23 6.57
C VAL A 382 -24.51 22.02 5.81
N CYS A 383 -25.33 21.31 5.03
CA CYS A 383 -24.93 20.16 4.22
C CYS A 383 -24.43 20.62 2.85
N ALA A 384 -25.15 21.54 2.20
CA ALA A 384 -24.89 21.99 0.83
C ALA A 384 -23.46 22.52 0.63
N ASN A 385 -22.88 23.16 1.66
CA ASN A 385 -21.50 23.68 1.63
C ASN A 385 -20.44 22.64 1.23
N CYS A 386 -20.57 21.40 1.70
CA CYS A 386 -19.65 20.31 1.32
C CYS A 386 -20.25 19.44 0.20
N HIS A 387 -21.57 19.22 0.24
CA HIS A 387 -22.24 18.29 -0.66
C HIS A 387 -22.37 18.79 -2.11
N GLY A 388 -22.26 20.10 -2.36
CA GLY A 388 -22.15 20.61 -3.73
C GLY A 388 -20.97 20.02 -4.52
N LEU A 389 -19.83 19.80 -3.86
CA LEU A 389 -18.66 19.16 -4.45
C LEU A 389 -18.77 17.63 -4.40
N ILE A 390 -19.11 17.08 -3.23
CA ILE A 390 -19.12 15.63 -3.00
C ILE A 390 -20.15 14.93 -3.88
N ASN A 391 -21.40 15.38 -3.83
CA ASN A 391 -22.49 14.70 -4.53
C ASN A 391 -22.26 14.75 -6.04
N SER A 392 -21.76 15.86 -6.57
CA SER A 392 -21.57 16.02 -8.00
C SER A 392 -20.57 15.00 -8.58
N LEU A 393 -19.46 14.76 -7.87
CA LEU A 393 -18.49 13.71 -8.23
C LEU A 393 -19.11 12.31 -8.10
N GLY A 394 -19.90 12.07 -7.05
CA GLY A 394 -20.57 10.80 -6.82
C GLY A 394 -21.66 10.48 -7.83
N PHE A 395 -22.42 11.48 -8.25
CA PHE A 395 -23.52 11.32 -9.19
C PHE A 395 -23.06 10.86 -10.58
N ALA A 396 -21.84 11.21 -10.99
CA ALA A 396 -21.26 10.68 -12.22
C ALA A 396 -21.05 9.16 -12.23
N LEU A 397 -21.19 8.50 -11.08
CA LEU A 397 -21.13 7.04 -10.96
C LEU A 397 -22.52 6.41 -10.73
N GLU A 398 -23.61 7.15 -10.87
CA GLU A 398 -24.97 6.63 -10.60
C GLU A 398 -25.50 5.69 -11.68
N ASN A 399 -24.84 5.63 -12.83
CA ASN A 399 -25.01 4.53 -13.78
C ASN A 399 -24.53 3.18 -13.23
N PHE A 400 -24.02 3.11 -11.99
CA PHE A 400 -23.69 1.86 -11.33
C PHE A 400 -24.52 1.65 -10.07
N ASP A 401 -25.15 0.49 -9.97
CA ASP A 401 -25.88 0.09 -8.77
C ASP A 401 -24.96 -0.24 -7.58
N SER A 402 -25.52 -0.76 -6.48
CA SER A 402 -24.77 -1.10 -5.26
C SER A 402 -23.80 -2.26 -5.42
N VAL A 403 -23.87 -3.06 -6.49
CA VAL A 403 -22.97 -4.18 -6.79
C VAL A 403 -22.09 -3.91 -8.02
N GLY A 404 -22.09 -2.66 -8.52
CA GLY A 404 -21.27 -2.22 -9.63
C GLY A 404 -21.75 -2.67 -11.01
N ARG A 405 -23.00 -3.12 -11.15
CA ARG A 405 -23.64 -3.37 -12.45
C ARG A 405 -24.04 -2.05 -13.08
N TYR A 406 -23.90 -1.96 -14.40
CA TYR A 406 -24.28 -0.78 -15.15
C TYR A 406 -25.81 -0.70 -15.30
N ARG A 407 -26.39 0.50 -15.19
CA ARG A 407 -27.81 0.78 -15.34
C ARG A 407 -28.05 2.12 -16.05
N GLU A 408 -29.06 2.14 -16.91
CA GLU A 408 -29.53 3.36 -17.59
C GLU A 408 -30.79 3.94 -16.95
N VAL A 409 -31.52 3.10 -16.21
CA VAL A 409 -32.79 3.45 -15.56
C VAL A 409 -32.73 3.06 -14.08
N GLU A 410 -33.21 3.95 -13.21
CA GLU A 410 -33.47 3.68 -11.80
C GLU A 410 -34.89 4.15 -11.48
N LYS A 411 -35.72 3.28 -10.87
CA LYS A 411 -37.12 3.60 -10.52
C LYS A 411 -37.91 4.17 -11.71
N GLU A 412 -37.79 3.52 -12.87
CA GLU A 412 -38.46 3.89 -14.14
C GLU A 412 -38.04 5.27 -14.71
N LYS A 413 -37.03 5.91 -14.13
CA LYS A 413 -36.47 7.19 -14.61
C LYS A 413 -35.08 6.97 -15.20
N ALA A 414 -34.77 7.69 -16.28
CA ALA A 414 -33.42 7.72 -16.82
C ALA A 414 -32.43 8.24 -15.77
N VAL A 415 -31.27 7.59 -15.65
CA VAL A 415 -30.23 8.00 -14.71
C VAL A 415 -29.55 9.28 -15.21
N ASP A 416 -29.58 10.33 -14.37
CA ASP A 416 -28.77 11.52 -14.57
C ASP A 416 -27.40 11.35 -13.89
N ALA A 417 -26.40 10.99 -14.68
CA ALA A 417 -25.00 10.88 -14.25
C ALA A 417 -24.16 12.12 -14.62
N THR A 418 -24.79 13.28 -14.81
CA THR A 418 -24.05 14.52 -15.01
C THR A 418 -23.51 15.05 -13.68
N GLY A 419 -22.32 15.63 -13.73
CA GLY A 419 -21.71 16.31 -12.61
C GLY A 419 -20.82 17.47 -13.05
N GLN A 420 -20.39 18.25 -12.07
CA GLN A 420 -19.49 19.37 -12.25
C GLN A 420 -18.55 19.48 -11.06
N TYR A 421 -17.37 20.04 -11.31
CA TYR A 421 -16.35 20.24 -10.30
C TYR A 421 -15.70 21.62 -10.49
N LEU A 422 -15.69 22.41 -9.42
CA LEU A 422 -14.91 23.64 -9.36
C LEU A 422 -13.48 23.27 -8.98
N GLN A 423 -12.55 23.50 -9.90
CA GLN A 423 -11.13 23.30 -9.68
C GLN A 423 -10.53 24.38 -8.76
N ARG A 424 -9.34 24.13 -8.21
CA ARG A 424 -8.60 25.10 -7.37
C ARG A 424 -8.16 26.35 -8.13
N ASN A 425 -8.00 26.24 -9.45
CA ASN A 425 -7.70 27.38 -10.31
C ASN A 425 -8.94 28.26 -10.60
N GLY A 426 -10.13 27.88 -10.10
CA GLY A 426 -11.38 28.61 -10.30
C GLY A 426 -12.19 28.19 -11.53
N GLU A 427 -11.71 27.25 -12.34
CA GLU A 427 -12.42 26.77 -13.52
C GLU A 427 -13.41 25.66 -13.19
N PHE A 428 -14.57 25.67 -13.86
CA PHE A 428 -15.54 24.58 -13.79
C PHE A 428 -15.26 23.55 -14.89
N VAL A 429 -15.24 22.28 -14.49
CA VAL A 429 -15.31 21.14 -15.41
C VAL A 429 -16.66 20.47 -15.25
N ARG A 430 -17.26 20.08 -16.37
CA ARG A 430 -18.48 19.27 -16.41
C ARG A 430 -18.13 17.91 -17.00
N PHE A 431 -18.83 16.88 -16.53
CA PHE A 431 -18.66 15.52 -16.99
C PHE A 431 -19.99 14.78 -16.97
N ALA A 432 -20.16 13.85 -17.88
CA ALA A 432 -21.26 12.91 -17.95
C ALA A 432 -20.73 11.47 -17.79
N GLY A 433 -21.06 10.84 -16.66
CA GLY A 433 -20.67 9.47 -16.39
C GLY A 433 -19.21 9.27 -15.98
N ALA A 434 -18.85 8.00 -15.81
CA ALA A 434 -17.56 7.60 -15.25
C ALA A 434 -16.37 7.88 -16.18
N ARG A 435 -16.53 7.70 -17.51
CA ARG A 435 -15.43 7.88 -18.46
C ARG A 435 -14.94 9.32 -18.54
N GLU A 436 -15.85 10.29 -18.66
CA GLU A 436 -15.48 11.71 -18.67
C GLU A 436 -14.87 12.15 -17.32
N LEU A 437 -15.45 11.68 -16.20
CA LEU A 437 -14.89 11.94 -14.87
C LEU A 437 -13.47 11.37 -14.72
N ALA A 438 -13.23 10.14 -15.15
CA ALA A 438 -11.91 9.52 -15.15
C ALA A 438 -10.92 10.26 -16.03
N THR A 439 -11.35 10.69 -17.22
CA THR A 439 -10.52 11.47 -18.15
C THR A 439 -10.10 12.80 -17.55
N PHE A 440 -11.03 13.49 -16.87
CA PHE A 440 -10.71 14.68 -16.10
C PHE A 440 -9.67 14.38 -15.00
N MET A 441 -9.91 13.37 -14.16
CA MET A 441 -9.01 13.03 -13.05
C MET A 441 -7.62 12.62 -13.51
N ALA A 442 -7.51 11.82 -14.58
CA ALA A 442 -6.22 11.38 -15.10
C ALA A 442 -5.34 12.56 -15.56
N ARG A 443 -5.96 13.63 -16.05
CA ARG A 443 -5.28 14.82 -16.59
C ARG A 443 -5.20 15.98 -15.59
N SER A 444 -5.85 15.86 -14.43
CA SER A 444 -5.93 16.93 -13.45
C SER A 444 -4.61 17.11 -12.68
N ASP A 445 -4.10 18.34 -12.65
CA ASP A 445 -2.98 18.73 -11.79
C ASP A 445 -3.30 18.47 -10.29
N GLU A 446 -4.56 18.60 -9.88
CA GLU A 446 -4.97 18.30 -8.50
C GLU A 446 -4.80 16.81 -8.17
N THR A 447 -5.16 15.92 -9.09
CA THR A 447 -5.00 14.48 -8.91
C THR A 447 -3.53 14.08 -8.91
N GLN A 448 -2.74 14.61 -9.84
CA GLN A 448 -1.30 14.32 -9.94
C GLN A 448 -0.56 14.79 -8.68
N ARG A 449 -0.85 16.01 -8.20
CA ARG A 449 -0.33 16.54 -6.93
C ARG A 449 -0.82 15.74 -5.72
N SER A 450 -2.07 15.29 -5.72
CA SER A 450 -2.58 14.49 -4.62
C SER A 450 -1.88 13.14 -4.54
N PHE A 451 -1.70 12.46 -5.67
CA PHE A 451 -1.01 11.18 -5.77
C PHE A 451 0.45 11.29 -5.32
N ALA A 452 1.20 12.27 -5.85
CA ALA A 452 2.60 12.47 -5.49
C ALA A 452 2.79 12.80 -4.00
N ARG A 453 1.89 13.61 -3.42
CA ARG A 453 1.91 13.91 -1.99
C ARG A 453 1.68 12.67 -1.14
N GLN A 454 0.66 11.89 -1.48
CA GLN A 454 0.32 10.68 -0.72
C GLN A 454 1.41 9.62 -0.83
N LEU A 455 2.01 9.44 -2.02
CA LEU A 455 3.15 8.54 -2.20
C LEU A 455 4.35 9.00 -1.38
N PHE A 456 4.65 10.30 -1.38
CA PHE A 456 5.71 10.87 -0.55
C PHE A 456 5.49 10.57 0.92
N HIS A 457 4.28 10.85 1.43
CA HIS A 457 3.91 10.59 2.82
C HIS A 457 4.01 9.10 3.17
N HIS A 458 3.57 8.22 2.27
CA HIS A 458 3.66 6.77 2.47
C HIS A 458 5.11 6.27 2.53
N MET A 459 5.99 6.76 1.65
CA MET A 459 7.38 6.31 1.58
C MET A 459 8.24 6.94 2.70
N VAL A 460 8.16 8.26 2.86
CA VAL A 460 9.08 9.01 3.73
C VAL A 460 8.57 9.03 5.19
N GLN A 461 7.25 8.97 5.39
CA GLN A 461 6.58 9.10 6.69
C GLN A 461 6.93 10.42 7.41
N GLN A 462 7.06 11.49 6.62
CA GLN A 462 7.27 12.86 7.08
C GLN A 462 6.38 13.81 6.28
N PRO A 463 6.00 14.97 6.83
CA PRO A 463 5.25 15.94 6.06
C PRO A 463 6.13 16.50 4.95
N ILE A 464 5.66 16.43 3.71
CA ILE A 464 6.34 16.98 2.53
C ILE A 464 6.81 18.44 2.71
N LEU A 465 6.12 19.25 3.52
CA LEU A 465 6.52 20.63 3.82
C LEU A 465 7.83 20.74 4.63
N ALA A 466 8.24 19.68 5.35
CA ALA A 466 9.54 19.64 6.00
C ALA A 466 10.72 19.64 5.01
N TYR A 467 10.44 19.37 3.73
CA TYR A 467 11.42 19.34 2.65
C TYR A 467 11.41 20.62 1.81
N GLY A 468 10.54 21.59 2.15
CA GLY A 468 10.43 22.89 1.49
C GLY A 468 9.02 23.18 0.98
N PRO A 469 8.63 24.45 0.84
CA PRO A 469 7.27 24.84 0.43
C PRO A 469 6.93 24.39 -0.99
N ASP A 470 7.91 24.32 -1.88
CA ASP A 470 7.71 23.96 -3.28
C ASP A 470 7.64 22.45 -3.53
N SER A 471 7.84 21.61 -2.48
CA SER A 471 8.14 20.15 -2.56
C SER A 471 7.20 19.40 -3.45
N ILE A 472 5.92 19.76 -3.33
CA ILE A 472 4.90 19.12 -4.11
C ILE A 472 4.84 19.61 -5.55
N ALA A 473 5.12 20.89 -5.82
CA ALA A 473 5.05 21.46 -7.15
C ALA A 473 6.11 20.83 -8.05
N GLU A 474 7.35 20.77 -7.58
CA GLU A 474 8.45 20.16 -8.32
C GLU A 474 8.29 18.64 -8.49
N LEU A 475 7.84 17.88 -7.47
CA LEU A 475 7.54 16.45 -7.64
C LEU A 475 6.44 16.23 -8.67
N SER A 476 5.46 17.13 -8.74
CA SER A 476 4.37 17.04 -9.72
C SER A 476 4.84 17.37 -11.14
N THR A 477 5.72 18.37 -11.29
CA THR A 477 6.41 18.65 -12.55
C THR A 477 7.25 17.46 -12.99
N PHE A 478 8.08 16.91 -12.10
CA PHE A 478 8.87 15.72 -12.38
C PHE A 478 8.01 14.54 -12.82
N PHE A 479 6.88 14.32 -12.13
CA PHE A 479 5.97 13.22 -12.47
C PHE A 479 5.39 13.37 -13.88
N LYS A 480 5.00 14.60 -14.26
CA LYS A 480 4.53 14.91 -15.60
C LYS A 480 5.62 14.74 -16.67
N ASP A 481 6.82 15.23 -16.40
CA ASP A 481 7.95 15.16 -17.34
C ASP A 481 8.39 13.71 -17.60
N HIS A 482 8.16 12.82 -16.64
CA HIS A 482 8.40 11.38 -16.75
C HIS A 482 7.13 10.59 -17.09
N GLN A 483 6.21 11.22 -17.84
CA GLN A 483 5.01 10.58 -18.40
C GLN A 483 4.17 9.83 -17.35
N TYR A 484 4.12 10.37 -16.12
CA TYR A 484 3.34 9.81 -15.01
C TYR A 484 3.76 8.40 -14.60
N ASN A 485 5.02 8.02 -14.83
CA ASN A 485 5.57 6.74 -14.40
C ASN A 485 5.70 6.69 -12.86
N MET A 486 4.97 5.78 -12.23
CA MET A 486 4.92 5.64 -10.77
C MET A 486 6.26 5.23 -10.15
N LYS A 487 7.06 4.40 -10.84
CA LYS A 487 8.38 3.97 -10.35
C LYS A 487 9.39 5.11 -10.40
N HIS A 488 9.37 5.92 -11.46
CA HIS A 488 10.19 7.14 -11.55
C HIS A 488 9.89 8.09 -10.38
N LEU A 489 8.59 8.33 -10.09
CA LEU A 489 8.20 9.19 -8.98
C LEU A 489 8.66 8.64 -7.63
N ALA A 490 8.54 7.32 -7.39
CA ALA A 490 9.02 6.69 -6.16
C ALA A 490 10.54 6.82 -6.00
N VAL A 491 11.32 6.60 -7.07
CA VAL A 491 12.77 6.80 -7.08
C VAL A 491 13.13 8.24 -6.76
N GLU A 492 12.43 9.21 -7.37
CA GLU A 492 12.67 10.63 -7.14
C GLU A 492 12.37 11.04 -5.70
N ILE A 493 11.26 10.57 -5.15
CA ILE A 493 10.91 10.77 -3.73
C ILE A 493 12.01 10.21 -2.83
N ALA A 494 12.49 9.00 -3.11
CA ALA A 494 13.54 8.36 -2.32
C ALA A 494 14.87 9.15 -2.38
N CYS A 495 15.30 9.59 -3.57
CA CYS A 495 16.51 10.37 -3.75
C CYS A 495 16.42 11.74 -3.07
N ARG A 496 15.31 12.47 -3.26
CA ARG A 496 15.10 13.78 -2.63
C ARG A 496 14.99 13.68 -1.11
N SER A 497 14.36 12.64 -0.59
CA SER A 497 14.31 12.41 0.86
C SER A 497 15.70 12.12 1.47
N ASN A 498 16.66 11.71 0.64
CA ASN A 498 18.02 11.41 1.03
C ASN A 498 18.88 12.67 1.17
N ALA A 499 18.70 13.65 0.28
CA ALA A 499 19.35 14.96 0.38
C ALA A 499 18.72 15.77 1.52
N ARG A 500 19.44 15.98 2.63
CA ARG A 500 18.97 16.89 3.69
C ARG A 500 18.97 18.31 3.16
N GLY A 501 17.78 18.81 2.80
CA GLY A 501 17.63 20.11 2.16
C GLY A 501 17.60 19.95 0.65
N TRP A 502 16.51 20.42 0.08
CA TRP A 502 16.29 20.38 -1.33
C TRP A 502 17.31 21.23 -2.09
N THR A 503 18.00 20.63 -3.06
CA THR A 503 18.72 21.39 -4.08
C THR A 503 17.97 21.26 -5.42
N PRO A 504 17.45 22.35 -6.00
CA PRO A 504 16.58 22.30 -7.19
C PRO A 504 17.27 21.87 -8.51
N ASN A 505 18.52 21.40 -8.45
CA ASN A 505 19.38 21.18 -9.63
C ASN A 505 19.80 19.72 -9.84
N SER A 506 19.09 18.72 -9.30
CA SER A 506 19.32 17.33 -9.73
C SER A 506 18.86 17.19 -11.19
N GLU A 507 19.81 17.06 -12.11
CA GLU A 507 19.50 16.83 -13.53
C GLU A 507 18.69 15.52 -13.69
N PRO A 508 17.62 15.51 -14.51
CA PRO A 508 16.91 14.29 -14.82
C PRO A 508 17.83 13.36 -15.62
N VAL A 509 18.28 12.26 -15.00
CA VAL A 509 19.00 11.20 -15.71
C VAL A 509 17.98 10.33 -16.44
N ALA A 510 18.23 10.12 -17.74
CA ALA A 510 17.42 9.27 -18.61
C ALA A 510 17.09 7.93 -17.94
N ALA A 511 15.84 7.48 -18.11
CA ALA A 511 15.41 6.14 -17.70
C ALA A 511 16.46 5.11 -18.13
N ALA A 512 16.91 4.28 -17.18
CA ALA A 512 17.75 3.14 -17.54
C ALA A 512 16.97 2.33 -18.58
N GLN A 513 17.51 2.23 -19.80
CA GLN A 513 16.90 1.37 -20.81
C GLN A 513 16.85 -0.04 -20.25
N PRO A 514 15.69 -0.72 -20.31
CA PRO A 514 15.63 -2.11 -19.88
C PRO A 514 16.66 -2.91 -20.69
N LYS A 515 17.51 -3.65 -19.99
CA LYS A 515 18.41 -4.63 -20.61
C LYS A 515 17.63 -5.84 -21.09
#